data_AF-A0A957MDD6-F1
#
_entry.id   AF-A0A957MDD6-F1
#
_cell.length_a   1.000
_cell.length_b   1.000
_cell.length_c   1.000
_cell.angle_alpha   90.00
_cell.angle_beta   90.00
_cell.angle_gamma   90.00
#
_symmetry.space_group_name_H-M   'P 1'
#
loop_
_entity.id
_entity.type
_entity.pdbx_description
1 polymer ?
#
loop_
_entity_poly.entity_id
_entity_poly.type
_entity_poly.pdbx_seq_one_letter_code
_entity_poly.pdbx_strand_id
1 'polypeptide(L)'
;INARQIQGYERTEYTHLSVAAAVKSGAADTGLGILAAARALDLDFVPLFDERYDLVIPVAYYESDLLKPLLALIDDRSSGFAAAVEALGGYGTEQMGRVLGEV
;
A
#
# COMPACT_ATOMS: atom_id res chain seq x y z
N ILE A 1 21.29 -15.24 -6.14
CA ILE A 1 20.59 -16.01 -5.09
C ILE A 1 19.95 -17.22 -5.77
N ASN A 2 20.12 -18.45 -5.26
CA ASN A 2 19.49 -19.64 -5.83
C ASN A 2 18.14 -19.87 -5.15
N ALA A 3 17.05 -19.95 -5.92
CA ALA A 3 15.69 -20.17 -5.42
C ALA A 3 15.58 -21.42 -4.53
N ARG A 4 16.34 -22.48 -4.82
CA ARG A 4 16.36 -23.73 -4.03
C ARG A 4 16.95 -23.57 -2.63
N GLN A 5 17.62 -22.46 -2.36
CA GLN A 5 18.20 -22.15 -1.04
C GLN A 5 17.27 -21.29 -0.19
N ILE A 6 16.10 -20.89 -0.70
CA ILE A 6 15.13 -20.06 0.01
C ILE A 6 14.01 -20.98 0.52
N GLN A 7 13.87 -21.08 1.84
CA GLN A 7 12.78 -21.80 2.45
C GLN A 7 11.44 -21.14 2.10
N GLY A 8 10.49 -21.94 1.61
CA GLY A 8 9.16 -21.48 1.25
C GLY A 8 9.05 -20.83 -0.14
N TYR A 9 10.08 -20.88 -0.99
CA TYR A 9 10.08 -20.24 -2.32
C TYR A 9 8.89 -20.65 -3.22
N GLU A 10 8.47 -21.91 -3.16
CA GLU A 10 7.34 -22.43 -3.96
C GLU A 10 5.97 -22.16 -3.31
N ARG A 11 5.93 -21.55 -2.12
CA ARG A 11 4.70 -21.29 -1.39
C ARG A 11 4.16 -19.90 -1.72
N THR A 12 2.89 -19.84 -2.09
CA THR A 12 2.17 -18.58 -2.32
C THR A 12 1.22 -18.31 -1.17
N GLU A 13 1.20 -17.05 -0.73
CA GLU A 13 0.25 -16.54 0.26
C GLU A 13 -0.69 -15.53 -0.41
N TYR A 14 -1.92 -15.43 0.09
CA TYR A 14 -2.97 -14.64 -0.56
C TYR A 14 -3.00 -13.17 -0.12
N THR A 15 -2.30 -12.82 0.95
CA THR A 15 -2.28 -11.45 1.48
C THR A 15 -0.87 -11.08 1.94
N HIS A 16 -0.56 -9.78 1.92
CA HIS A 16 0.71 -9.29 2.45
C HIS A 16 0.91 -9.61 3.94
N LEU A 17 -0.17 -9.62 4.73
CA LEU A 17 -0.10 -10.03 6.14
C LEU A 17 0.20 -11.53 6.28
N SER A 18 -0.35 -12.38 5.41
CA SER A 18 -0.05 -13.82 5.40
C SER A 18 1.41 -14.09 5.05
N VAL A 19 1.98 -13.36 4.07
CA VAL A 19 3.42 -13.40 3.76
C VAL A 19 4.25 -13.00 4.97
N ALA A 20 3.93 -11.86 5.59
CA ALA A 20 4.67 -11.38 6.76
C ALA A 20 4.57 -12.37 7.94
N ALA A 21 3.41 -12.99 8.17
CA ALA A 21 3.25 -14.02 9.20
C ALA A 21 4.09 -15.27 8.91
N ALA A 22 4.19 -15.67 7.63
CA ALA A 22 5.04 -16.77 7.19
C ALA A 22 6.51 -16.53 7.51
N VAL A 23 7.00 -15.31 7.25
CA VAL A 23 8.38 -14.92 7.57
C VAL A 23 8.59 -14.85 9.08
N LYS A 24 7.69 -14.19 9.82
CA LYS A 24 7.78 -14.05 11.28
C LYS A 24 7.81 -15.39 12.02
N SER A 25 7.09 -16.38 11.51
CA SER A 25 7.04 -17.73 12.08
C SER A 25 8.22 -18.62 11.66
N GLY A 26 9.11 -18.16 10.78
CA GLY A 26 10.19 -18.96 10.21
C GLY A 26 9.72 -20.02 9.20
N ALA A 27 8.47 -19.92 8.74
CA ALA A 27 7.94 -20.82 7.71
C ALA A 27 8.46 -20.45 6.29
N ALA A 28 9.02 -19.25 6.13
CA ALA A 28 9.75 -18.78 4.95
C ALA A 28 10.88 -17.82 5.36
N ASP A 29 11.96 -17.73 4.59
CA ASP A 29 13.08 -16.82 4.88
C ASP A 29 12.77 -15.36 4.51
N THR A 30 12.01 -15.17 3.43
CA THR A 30 11.64 -13.85 2.89
C THR A 30 10.40 -13.98 2.02
N GLY A 31 9.76 -12.87 1.68
CA GLY A 31 8.61 -12.84 0.79
C GLY A 31 8.30 -11.44 0.27
N LEU A 32 7.59 -11.37 -0.85
CA LEU A 32 7.14 -10.10 -1.42
C LEU A 32 5.93 -9.56 -0.65
N GLY A 33 6.00 -8.31 -0.23
CA GLY A 33 4.93 -7.65 0.50
C GLY A 33 5.10 -6.13 0.52
N ILE A 34 4.11 -5.45 1.12
CA ILE A 34 4.17 -4.01 1.35
C ILE A 34 4.80 -3.70 2.72
N LEU A 35 5.43 -2.52 2.83
CA LEU A 35 6.08 -2.07 4.05
C LEU A 35 5.13 -2.05 5.26
N ALA A 36 3.85 -1.69 5.05
CA ALA A 36 2.85 -1.67 6.12
C ALA A 36 2.68 -3.05 6.80
N ALA A 37 2.72 -4.15 6.03
CA ALA A 37 2.59 -5.50 6.58
C ALA A 37 3.86 -5.93 7.36
N ALA A 38 5.04 -5.56 6.86
CA ALA A 38 6.30 -5.82 7.56
C ALA A 38 6.35 -5.09 8.91
N ARG A 39 5.95 -3.81 8.95
CA ARG A 39 5.85 -3.02 10.19
C ARG A 39 4.85 -3.59 11.18
N ALA A 40 3.68 -4.03 10.71
CA ALA A 40 2.64 -4.61 11.57
C ALA A 40 3.12 -5.87 12.32
N LEU A 41 4.12 -6.58 11.78
CA LEU A 41 4.68 -7.80 12.38
C LEU A 41 6.14 -7.64 12.83
N ASP A 42 6.64 -6.40 12.90
CA ASP A 42 7.99 -6.08 13.37
C ASP A 42 9.06 -6.90 12.62
N LEU A 43 9.05 -6.76 11.29
CA LEU A 43 9.99 -7.39 10.36
C LEU A 43 10.83 -6.34 9.64
N ASP A 44 12.06 -6.71 9.29
CA ASP A 44 12.88 -5.93 8.37
C ASP A 44 12.24 -5.86 6.99
N PHE A 45 12.46 -4.75 6.29
CA PHE A 45 11.94 -4.52 4.95
C PHE A 45 13.03 -3.99 4.03
N VAL A 46 13.19 -4.64 2.86
CA VAL A 46 14.10 -4.21 1.81
C VAL A 46 13.27 -3.61 0.66
N PRO A 47 13.30 -2.27 0.45
CA PRO A 47 12.54 -1.65 -0.63
C PRO A 47 13.03 -2.12 -2.00
N LEU A 48 12.09 -2.44 -2.90
CA LEU A 48 12.38 -2.82 -4.28
C LEU A 48 11.96 -1.73 -5.27
N PHE A 49 10.73 -1.25 -5.15
CA PHE A 49 10.15 -0.17 -5.94
C PHE A 49 8.90 0.36 -5.23
N ASP A 50 8.45 1.54 -5.64
CA ASP A 50 7.18 2.10 -5.19
C ASP A 50 6.05 1.65 -6.12
N GLU A 51 4.94 1.21 -5.53
CA GLU A 51 3.71 0.89 -6.26
C GLU A 51 2.73 2.05 -6.13
N ARG A 52 2.15 2.44 -7.26
CA ARG A 52 1.21 3.55 -7.33
C ARG A 52 -0.23 3.04 -7.22
N TYR A 53 -1.00 3.67 -6.34
CA TYR A 53 -2.42 3.43 -6.16
C TYR A 53 -3.22 4.63 -6.66
N ASP A 54 -4.17 4.38 -7.57
CA ASP A 54 -5.08 5.39 -8.11
C ASP A 54 -6.52 5.11 -7.66
N LEU A 55 -7.24 6.15 -7.26
CA LEU A 55 -8.66 6.06 -6.93
C LEU A 55 -9.50 6.27 -8.20
N VAL A 56 -10.15 5.20 -8.68
CA VAL A 56 -11.01 5.25 -9.86
C VAL A 56 -12.46 5.48 -9.45
N ILE A 57 -13.06 6.53 -10.00
CA ILE A 57 -14.43 6.96 -9.66
C ILE A 57 -15.21 7.15 -10.96
N PRO A 58 -16.39 6.54 -11.12
CA PRO A 58 -17.28 6.87 -12.24
C PRO A 58 -17.63 8.36 -12.25
N VAL A 59 -17.58 8.99 -13.43
CA VAL A 59 -17.78 10.44 -13.60
C VAL A 59 -19.06 10.94 -12.93
N ALA A 60 -20.17 10.19 -13.12
CA ALA A 60 -21.47 10.52 -12.52
C ALA A 60 -21.42 10.65 -10.98
N TYR A 61 -20.51 9.96 -10.30
CA TYR A 61 -20.32 10.09 -8.85
C TYR A 61 -19.26 11.14 -8.49
N TYR A 62 -18.22 11.29 -9.30
CA TYR A 62 -17.19 12.31 -9.11
C TYR A 62 -17.80 13.72 -9.12
N GLU A 63 -18.71 13.99 -10.06
CA GLU A 63 -19.40 15.28 -10.19
C GLU A 63 -20.54 15.49 -9.19
N SER A 64 -20.95 14.42 -8.49
CA SER A 64 -22.08 14.46 -7.55
C SER A 64 -21.69 15.02 -6.18
N ASP A 65 -22.67 15.51 -5.43
CA ASP A 65 -22.48 15.93 -4.03
C ASP A 65 -22.02 14.80 -3.11
N LEU A 66 -22.23 13.53 -3.50
CA LEU A 66 -21.92 12.35 -2.70
C LEU A 66 -20.44 12.28 -2.31
N LEU A 67 -19.54 12.59 -3.25
CA LEU A 67 -18.09 12.43 -3.04
C LEU A 67 -17.37 13.73 -2.75
N LYS A 68 -18.06 14.89 -2.79
CA LYS A 68 -17.46 16.19 -2.48
C LYS A 68 -16.69 16.22 -1.15
N PRO A 69 -17.20 15.67 -0.02
CA PRO A 69 -16.46 15.68 1.24
C PRO A 69 -15.16 14.87 1.17
N LEU A 70 -15.18 13.73 0.49
CA LEU A 70 -14.01 12.88 0.30
C LEU A 70 -12.96 13.57 -0.58
N LEU A 71 -13.38 14.12 -1.72
CA LEU A 71 -12.48 14.82 -2.63
C LEU A 71 -11.84 16.05 -1.95
N ALA A 72 -12.62 16.81 -1.16
CA ALA A 72 -12.11 17.93 -0.39
C ALA A 72 -11.06 17.49 0.66
N LEU A 73 -11.30 16.37 1.36
CA LEU A 73 -10.34 15.82 2.33
C LEU A 73 -9.02 15.38 1.67
N ILE A 74 -9.11 14.76 0.49
CA ILE A 74 -7.96 14.27 -0.27
C ILE A 74 -7.13 15.45 -0.84
N ASP A 75 -7.79 16.53 -1.26
CA ASP A 75 -7.13 17.71 -1.84
C ASP A 75 -6.54 18.65 -0.78
N ASP A 76 -7.20 18.78 0.38
CA ASP A 76 -6.76 19.68 1.45
C ASP A 76 -5.56 19.12 2.23
N ARG A 77 -4.37 19.62 1.91
CA ARG A 77 -3.12 19.30 2.64
C ARG A 77 -3.10 19.78 4.08
N SER A 78 -3.91 20.77 4.45
CA SER A 78 -3.99 21.30 5.81
C SER A 78 -4.87 20.44 6.74
N SER A 79 -5.69 19.54 6.18
CA SER A 79 -6.56 18.63 6.93
C SER A 79 -5.81 17.65 7.84
N GLY A 80 -4.50 17.46 7.61
CA GLY A 80 -3.70 16.44 8.29
C GLY A 80 -3.91 15.02 7.76
N PHE A 81 -4.82 14.81 6.80
CA PHE A 81 -5.08 13.49 6.23
C PHE A 81 -3.86 12.91 5.51
N ALA A 82 -3.18 13.71 4.68
CA ALA A 82 -1.94 13.31 4.02
C ALA A 82 -0.87 12.84 5.04
N ALA A 83 -0.69 13.61 6.11
CA ALA A 83 0.26 13.27 7.17
C ALA A 83 -0.13 11.99 7.91
N ALA A 84 -1.43 11.74 8.13
CA ALA A 84 -1.90 10.49 8.71
C ALA A 84 -1.61 9.28 7.82
N VAL A 85 -1.77 9.42 6.49
CA VAL A 85 -1.42 8.36 5.51
C VAL A 85 0.10 8.10 5.52
N GLU A 86 0.93 9.14 5.49
CA GLU A 86 2.39 9.02 5.58
C GLU A 86 2.84 8.38 6.90
N ALA A 87 2.13 8.63 8.00
CA ALA A 87 2.43 8.06 9.31
C ALA A 87 2.19 6.54 9.39
N LEU A 88 1.29 5.97 8.57
CA LEU A 88 1.20 4.51 8.39
C LEU A 88 2.52 3.96 7.83
N GLY A 89 3.11 4.76 6.93
CA GLY A 89 4.40 4.62 6.29
C GLY A 89 4.52 3.48 5.29
N GLY A 90 5.43 3.70 4.34
CA GLY A 90 5.41 2.99 3.06
C GLY A 90 4.41 3.58 2.06
N TYR A 91 3.74 4.68 2.42
CA TYR A 91 2.85 5.44 1.53
C TYR A 91 3.43 6.82 1.29
N GLY A 92 3.64 7.17 0.03
CA GLY A 92 3.89 8.55 -0.42
C GLY A 92 2.57 9.23 -0.78
N THR A 93 2.44 10.52 -0.46
CA THR A 93 1.23 11.30 -0.77
C THR A 93 1.45 12.37 -1.83
N GLU A 94 2.57 12.34 -2.55
CA GLU A 94 3.00 13.39 -3.48
C GLU A 94 2.00 13.62 -4.62
N GLN A 95 1.32 12.56 -5.07
CA GLN A 95 0.30 12.63 -6.13
C GLN A 95 -1.15 12.63 -5.60
N MET A 96 -1.35 12.60 -4.28
CA MET A 96 -2.68 12.55 -3.68
C MET A 96 -3.50 13.78 -4.09
N GLY A 97 -4.77 13.55 -4.49
CA GLY A 97 -5.69 14.58 -4.97
C GLY A 97 -5.57 14.93 -6.46
N ARG A 98 -4.52 14.47 -7.14
CA ARG A 98 -4.31 14.77 -8.56
C ARG A 98 -5.23 13.94 -9.45
N VAL A 99 -6.04 14.61 -10.28
CA VAL A 99 -6.77 13.97 -11.39
C VAL A 99 -5.80 13.67 -12.53
N LEU A 100 -5.81 12.42 -13.00
CA LEU A 100 -4.81 11.89 -13.95
C LEU A 100 -5.34 11.76 -15.36
N GLY A 101 -6.65 11.57 -15.49
CA GLY A 101 -7.35 11.38 -16.73
C GLY A 101 -8.82 11.12 -16.46
N GLU A 102 -9.62 11.39 -17.48
CA GLU A 102 -11.03 11.06 -17.58
C GLU A 102 -11.18 10.22 -18.86
N VAL A 103 -11.95 9.13 -18.78
CA VAL A 103 -12.06 8.12 -19.85
C VAL A 103 -13.51 7.95 -20.26
#